data_AF-A0A6C0I6W6-F1
#
_entry.id   AF-A0A6C0I6W6-F1
#
_cell.length_a   1.000
_cell.length_b   1.000
_cell.length_c   1.000
_cell.angle_alpha   90.00
_cell.angle_beta   90.00
_cell.angle_gamma   90.00
#
_symmetry.space_group_name_H-M   'P 1'
#
loop_
_entity.id
_entity.type
_entity.pdbx_description
1 polymer ?
#
loop_
_entity_poly.entity_id
_entity_poly.type
_entity_poly.pdbx_seq_one_letter_code
_entity_poly.pdbx_strand_id
1 'polypeptide(L)'
;MPPRARKATTKQEPPLSDDPVVYFLKVSKDLQHSEKEAPVPEALETTDYAVILKEEEANQQQFDETVIHTIISKIHQQLAYPSGTACFWCCHPFAWKAVVLPTHYDVYINQYSAEGNFCSPECALAYCYSDHLLTDAQRWLRHSLLRSLYTSIYPADTDISPAPDKRCLRMFGGTLSIEQYRRYIKEGSSPLQIAMPPIRLYMPSINTQSTARDIKTYVSLSNETVDKASQQLRLKRNKPVHSATTTLDKCMGLGGTQAT
;
A
#
# COMPACT_ATOMS: atom_id res chain seq x y z
N MET A 1 14.95 56.44 57.56
CA MET A 1 14.16 55.19 57.45
C MET A 1 13.43 55.17 56.12
N PRO A 2 13.33 54.02 55.44
CA PRO A 2 13.34 53.93 53.98
C PRO A 2 11.96 54.18 53.33
N PRO A 3 11.94 54.64 52.06
CA PRO A 3 10.71 54.93 51.34
C PRO A 3 10.16 53.71 50.58
N ARG A 4 8.83 53.71 50.52
CA ARG A 4 7.94 52.79 49.81
C ARG A 4 8.09 52.97 48.30
N ALA A 5 8.62 51.96 47.59
CA ALA A 5 8.67 51.97 46.12
C ALA A 5 7.50 51.16 45.53
N ARG A 6 6.86 51.79 44.55
CA ARG A 6 5.59 51.41 43.91
C ARG A 6 5.79 50.26 42.90
N LYS A 7 4.80 49.37 42.82
CA LYS A 7 4.66 48.38 41.73
C LYS A 7 4.21 49.09 40.44
N ALA A 8 4.85 48.77 39.32
CA ALA A 8 4.37 49.05 37.98
C ALA A 8 4.02 47.72 37.29
N THR A 9 2.85 47.69 36.66
CA THR A 9 2.28 46.59 35.89
C THR A 9 2.64 46.69 34.41
N THR A 10 2.93 45.56 33.76
CA THR A 10 2.70 45.39 32.31
C THR A 10 2.07 44.02 32.05
N LYS A 11 0.93 44.08 31.32
CA LYS A 11 0.10 43.10 30.58
C LYS A 11 0.90 42.02 29.82
N GLN A 12 0.41 40.90 29.30
CA GLN A 12 -0.84 40.08 29.18
C GLN A 12 -0.33 38.79 28.44
N GLU A 13 -0.82 37.55 28.61
CA GLU A 13 -2.00 36.94 27.97
C GLU A 13 -2.05 35.41 28.35
N PRO A 14 -3.21 34.71 28.16
CA PRO A 14 -3.67 33.55 28.95
C PRO A 14 -3.29 32.15 28.39
N PRO A 15 -3.57 31.04 29.12
CA PRO A 15 -3.05 29.71 28.81
C PRO A 15 -3.87 29.02 27.71
N LEU A 16 -3.18 28.41 26.74
CA LEU A 16 -3.79 27.55 25.74
C LEU A 16 -4.06 26.17 26.33
N SER A 17 -5.33 25.78 26.30
CA SER A 17 -5.87 24.47 26.69
C SER A 17 -5.48 23.42 25.66
N ASP A 18 -4.90 22.31 26.13
CA ASP A 18 -4.66 21.12 25.33
C ASP A 18 -5.96 20.35 25.13
N ASP A 19 -6.65 20.63 24.02
CA ASP A 19 -7.64 19.70 23.49
C ASP A 19 -6.93 18.50 22.84
N PRO A 20 -7.48 17.27 22.94
CA PRO A 20 -6.84 16.08 22.41
C PRO A 20 -6.67 16.18 20.90
N VAL A 21 -5.41 16.14 20.44
CA VAL A 21 -5.08 16.08 19.02
C VAL A 21 -5.52 14.72 18.47
N VAL A 22 -6.77 14.66 18.00
CA VAL A 22 -7.24 13.56 17.18
C VAL A 22 -6.61 13.69 15.81
N TYR A 23 -5.55 12.93 15.56
CA TYR A 23 -4.98 12.81 14.23
C TYR A 23 -5.92 11.99 13.33
N PHE A 24 -6.81 12.70 12.61
CA PHE A 24 -7.42 12.12 11.42
C PHE A 24 -6.38 12.14 10.31
N LEU A 25 -5.92 10.96 9.89
CA LEU A 25 -5.25 10.79 8.60
C LEU A 25 -6.24 11.15 7.50
N LYS A 26 -6.28 12.44 7.12
CA LYS A 26 -6.94 12.90 5.89
C LYS A 26 -6.12 12.37 4.72
N VAL A 27 -6.51 11.21 4.20
CA VAL A 27 -6.15 10.83 2.84
C VAL A 27 -6.95 11.73 1.91
N SER A 28 -6.32 12.80 1.42
CA SER A 28 -6.90 13.68 0.41
C SER A 28 -7.24 12.85 -0.82
N LYS A 29 -8.46 13.01 -1.34
CA LYS A 29 -8.95 12.36 -2.56
C LYS A 29 -8.38 12.96 -3.86
N ASP A 30 -7.32 13.74 -3.77
CA ASP A 30 -6.69 14.40 -4.92
C ASP A 30 -5.41 13.67 -5.33
N LEU A 31 -5.51 12.34 -5.50
CA LEU A 31 -4.50 11.54 -6.19
C LEU A 31 -4.79 11.52 -7.70
N GLN A 32 -5.11 12.68 -8.27
CA GLN A 32 -5.14 12.91 -9.71
C GLN A 32 -4.38 14.20 -9.98
N HIS A 33 -3.15 14.02 -10.48
CA HIS A 33 -2.21 15.03 -10.96
C HIS A 33 -1.69 16.06 -9.95
N SER A 34 -0.62 15.68 -9.23
CA SER A 34 0.54 16.56 -9.16
C SER A 34 1.81 15.71 -9.16
N GLU A 35 2.38 15.54 -10.35
CA GLU A 35 3.78 15.16 -10.51
C GLU A 35 4.62 16.30 -9.92
N LYS A 36 4.90 16.23 -8.63
CA LYS A 36 6.05 16.96 -8.08
C LYS A 36 7.25 16.09 -8.35
N GLU A 37 8.05 16.51 -9.33
CA GLU A 37 9.36 15.94 -9.64
C GLU A 37 10.13 15.72 -8.35
N ALA A 38 10.22 14.46 -7.95
CA ALA A 38 11.25 14.06 -7.03
C ALA A 38 12.60 14.24 -7.75
N PRO A 39 13.69 14.61 -7.05
CA PRO A 39 14.99 14.78 -7.69
C PRO A 39 15.31 13.48 -8.43
N VAL A 40 15.36 13.61 -9.75
CA VAL A 40 15.81 12.58 -10.67
C VAL A 40 17.26 12.29 -10.25
N PRO A 41 17.61 11.07 -9.82
CA PRO A 41 19.02 10.72 -9.68
C PRO A 41 19.67 10.99 -11.04
N GLU A 42 20.80 11.69 -11.03
CA GLU A 42 21.55 12.18 -12.20
C GLU A 42 21.41 11.23 -13.39
N ALA A 43 21.10 11.83 -14.56
CA ALA A 43 20.79 11.16 -15.82
C ALA A 43 21.56 9.85 -15.99
N LEU A 44 20.89 8.71 -15.78
CA LEU A 44 21.38 7.45 -16.30
C LEU A 44 21.31 7.56 -17.81
N GLU A 45 22.48 7.67 -18.45
CA GLU A 45 22.62 7.42 -19.87
C GLU A 45 22.03 6.03 -20.13
N THR A 46 20.93 5.96 -20.87
CA THR A 46 20.32 4.68 -21.26
C THR A 46 21.22 4.04 -22.30
N THR A 47 22.24 3.31 -21.84
CA THR A 47 23.04 2.44 -22.69
C THR A 47 22.26 1.17 -22.97
N ASP A 48 22.00 0.90 -24.24
CA ASP A 48 21.41 -0.36 -24.65
C ASP A 48 22.39 -1.51 -24.39
N TYR A 49 21.93 -2.59 -23.77
CA TYR A 49 22.75 -3.75 -23.46
C TYR A 49 23.48 -4.32 -24.69
N ALA A 50 22.86 -4.22 -25.87
CA ALA A 50 23.45 -4.62 -27.15
C ALA A 50 24.64 -3.77 -27.60
N VAL A 51 24.78 -2.53 -27.09
CA VAL A 51 25.92 -1.65 -27.36
C VAL A 51 27.09 -2.02 -26.44
N ILE A 52 26.81 -2.31 -25.16
CA ILE A 52 27.82 -2.78 -24.20
C ILE A 52 28.50 -4.06 -24.71
N LEU A 53 27.72 -5.03 -25.20
CA LEU A 53 28.27 -6.27 -25.76
C LEU A 53 29.18 -6.03 -26.98
N LYS A 54 28.84 -5.06 -27.83
CA LYS A 54 29.66 -4.72 -29.01
C LYS A 54 30.94 -3.97 -28.63
N GLU A 55 30.90 -3.15 -27.58
CA GLU A 55 32.08 -2.48 -27.03
C GLU A 55 33.03 -3.48 -26.35
N GLU A 56 32.50 -4.50 -25.67
CA GLU A 56 33.28 -5.61 -25.11
C GLU A 56 33.96 -6.45 -26.21
N GLU A 57 33.30 -6.68 -27.36
CA GLU A 57 33.93 -7.34 -28.52
C GLU A 57 35.07 -6.50 -29.14
N ALA A 58 34.98 -5.16 -29.06
CA ALA A 58 35.99 -4.23 -29.56
C ALA A 58 37.17 -4.06 -28.59
N ASN A 59 36.92 -4.10 -27.28
CA ASN A 59 37.95 -4.10 -26.24
C ASN A 59 38.41 -5.53 -25.94
N GLN A 60 39.39 -6.02 -26.68
CA GLN A 60 40.04 -7.32 -26.47
C GLN A 60 40.91 -7.40 -25.19
N GLN A 61 40.53 -6.76 -24.08
CA GLN A 61 41.09 -7.15 -22.79
C GLN A 61 40.50 -8.52 -22.46
N GLN A 62 41.30 -9.58 -22.63
CA GLN A 62 40.88 -10.94 -22.30
C GLN A 62 40.38 -10.97 -20.86
N PHE A 63 39.09 -11.24 -20.70
CA PHE A 63 38.50 -11.58 -19.42
C PHE A 63 39.07 -12.93 -19.00
N ASP A 64 40.12 -12.91 -18.16
CA ASP A 64 40.75 -14.12 -17.67
C ASP A 64 39.93 -14.72 -16.52
N GLU A 65 39.14 -15.74 -16.85
CA GLU A 65 38.32 -16.48 -15.88
C GLU A 65 39.16 -17.03 -14.71
N THR A 66 40.41 -17.43 -14.99
CA THR A 66 41.35 -17.97 -14.01
C THR A 66 41.66 -16.97 -12.90
N VAL A 67 41.83 -15.69 -13.24
CA VAL A 67 42.10 -14.62 -12.26
C VAL A 67 40.88 -14.45 -11.35
N ILE A 68 39.67 -14.49 -11.89
CA ILE A 68 38.44 -14.37 -11.09
C ILE A 68 38.29 -15.55 -10.13
N HIS A 69 38.51 -16.77 -10.60
CA HIS A 69 38.53 -17.95 -9.72
C HIS A 69 39.55 -17.82 -8.60
N THR A 70 40.73 -17.26 -8.88
CA THR A 70 41.75 -17.01 -7.84
C THR A 70 41.34 -15.91 -6.84
N ILE A 71 40.57 -14.91 -7.27
CA ILE A 71 40.07 -13.85 -6.38
C ILE A 71 38.94 -14.39 -5.50
N ILE A 72 37.96 -15.08 -6.09
CA ILE A 72 36.81 -15.64 -5.38
C ILE A 72 37.26 -16.68 -4.35
N SER A 73 38.21 -17.55 -4.71
CA SER A 73 38.74 -18.55 -3.78
C SER A 73 39.43 -17.93 -2.56
N LYS A 74 39.94 -16.70 -2.63
CA LYS A 74 40.59 -16.04 -1.49
C LYS A 74 39.61 -15.34 -0.55
N ILE A 75 38.32 -15.21 -0.90
CA ILE A 75 37.32 -14.51 -0.08
C ILE A 75 37.22 -15.11 1.33
N HIS A 76 37.35 -16.44 1.48
CA HIS A 76 37.27 -17.11 2.77
C HIS A 76 38.37 -16.70 3.77
N GLN A 77 39.46 -16.06 3.30
CA GLN A 77 40.56 -15.60 4.14
C GLN A 77 40.23 -14.28 4.84
N GLN A 78 39.18 -13.58 4.41
CA GLN A 78 38.75 -12.33 4.99
C GLN A 78 37.92 -12.60 6.26
N LEU A 79 38.42 -12.11 7.40
CA LEU A 79 37.75 -12.27 8.70
C LEU A 79 36.58 -11.30 8.88
N ALA A 80 36.54 -10.21 8.09
CA ALA A 80 35.51 -9.18 8.15
C ALA A 80 35.31 -8.54 6.77
N TYR A 81 34.09 -8.06 6.53
CA TYR A 81 33.78 -7.28 5.33
C TYR A 81 34.38 -5.86 5.41
N PRO A 82 34.78 -5.27 4.26
CA PRO A 82 35.37 -3.93 4.24
C PRO A 82 34.39 -2.86 4.70
N SER A 83 34.90 -1.75 5.25
CA SER A 83 34.08 -0.61 5.66
C SER A 83 33.36 0.00 4.46
N GLY A 84 32.05 0.19 4.58
CA GLY A 84 31.18 0.64 3.48
C GLY A 84 30.48 -0.49 2.71
N THR A 85 30.69 -1.76 3.09
CA THR A 85 29.91 -2.88 2.53
C THR A 85 28.43 -2.68 2.82
N ALA A 86 27.61 -2.83 1.78
CA ALA A 86 26.16 -2.72 1.91
C ALA A 86 25.59 -3.86 2.76
N CYS A 87 24.43 -3.61 3.36
CA CYS A 87 23.68 -4.65 4.05
C CYS A 87 23.14 -5.68 3.05
N PHE A 88 23.25 -6.97 3.39
CA PHE A 88 22.81 -8.06 2.51
C PHE A 88 21.28 -8.12 2.31
N TRP A 89 20.50 -7.45 3.17
CA TRP A 89 19.05 -7.36 3.04
C TRP A 89 18.59 -6.07 2.36
N CYS A 90 18.90 -4.91 2.96
CA CYS A 90 18.40 -3.62 2.47
C CYS A 90 19.28 -2.98 1.39
N CYS A 91 20.42 -3.57 1.04
CA CYS A 91 21.33 -3.13 -0.03
C CYS A 91 21.86 -1.69 0.11
N HIS A 92 21.83 -1.12 1.32
CA HIS A 92 22.38 0.22 1.60
C HIS A 92 23.63 0.13 2.47
N PRO A 93 24.62 1.02 2.27
CA PRO A 93 25.75 1.16 3.17
C PRO A 93 25.28 1.68 4.53
N PHE A 94 26.08 1.39 5.56
CA PHE A 94 25.84 1.85 6.93
C PHE A 94 27.18 2.14 7.61
N ALA A 95 27.16 3.06 8.57
CA ALA A 95 28.37 3.58 9.21
C ALA A 95 28.70 2.92 10.56
N TRP A 96 27.78 2.12 11.12
CA TRP A 96 27.94 1.48 12.42
C TRP A 96 28.40 0.03 12.30
N LYS A 97 28.65 -0.63 13.45
CA LYS A 97 29.09 -2.02 13.50
C LYS A 97 28.03 -2.95 12.90
N ALA A 98 28.48 -3.81 11.99
CA ALA A 98 27.61 -4.81 11.36
C ALA A 98 27.06 -5.82 12.38
N VAL A 99 25.81 -6.18 12.15
CA VAL A 99 25.12 -7.30 12.78
C VAL A 99 25.42 -8.55 11.95
N VAL A 100 25.62 -9.67 12.63
CA VAL A 100 25.89 -10.99 12.04
C VAL A 100 24.75 -11.95 12.36
N LEU A 101 24.48 -12.90 11.46
CA LEU A 101 23.48 -13.95 11.66
C LEU A 101 24.19 -15.20 12.21
N PRO A 102 23.95 -15.62 13.46
CA PRO A 102 24.54 -16.84 13.99
C PRO A 102 23.95 -18.08 13.30
N THR A 103 24.82 -18.98 12.85
CA THR A 103 24.47 -20.24 12.19
C THR A 103 24.50 -21.41 13.18
N HIS A 104 25.51 -21.45 14.05
CA HIS A 104 25.72 -22.49 15.04
C HIS A 104 26.36 -21.89 16.30
N TYR A 105 26.09 -22.50 17.45
CA TYR A 105 26.72 -22.16 18.73
C TYR A 105 27.46 -23.37 19.29
N ASP A 106 28.77 -23.23 19.46
CA ASP A 106 29.59 -24.26 20.10
C ASP A 106 29.69 -23.99 21.61
N VAL A 107 29.11 -24.89 22.40
CA VAL A 107 29.06 -24.80 23.87
C VAL A 107 30.43 -25.02 24.50
N TYR A 108 31.29 -25.85 23.91
CA TYR A 108 32.59 -26.19 24.50
C TYR A 108 33.59 -25.05 24.39
N ILE A 109 33.56 -24.36 23.24
CA ILE A 109 34.45 -23.21 22.96
C ILE A 109 33.78 -21.88 23.38
N ASN A 110 32.47 -21.91 23.65
CA ASN A 110 31.64 -20.73 23.92
C ASN A 110 31.75 -19.68 22.79
N GLN A 111 31.66 -20.15 21.54
CA GLN A 111 31.81 -19.31 20.35
C GLN A 111 30.63 -19.50 19.40
N TYR A 112 30.20 -18.39 18.79
CA TYR A 112 29.19 -18.40 17.73
C TYR A 112 29.89 -18.47 16.37
N SER A 113 29.48 -19.43 15.55
CA SER A 113 29.71 -19.36 14.11
C SER A 113 28.62 -18.47 13.52
N ALA A 114 29.00 -17.45 12.77
CA ALA A 114 28.07 -16.47 12.24
C ALA A 114 28.46 -16.06 10.82
N GLU A 115 27.46 -15.63 10.06
CA GLU A 115 27.62 -15.19 8.68
C GLU A 115 26.91 -13.86 8.42
N GLY A 116 27.35 -13.15 7.40
CA GLY A 116 26.64 -11.99 6.85
C GLY A 116 27.06 -10.62 7.38
N ASN A 117 26.59 -9.59 6.68
CA ASN A 117 26.81 -8.18 6.98
C ASN A 117 25.46 -7.45 7.00
N PHE A 118 24.91 -7.20 8.19
CA PHE A 118 23.57 -6.61 8.34
C PHE A 118 23.59 -5.28 9.09
N CYS A 119 22.65 -4.40 8.75
CA CYS A 119 22.51 -3.12 9.44
C CYS A 119 21.71 -3.22 10.74
N SER A 120 20.87 -4.25 10.91
CA SER A 120 20.05 -4.50 12.11
C SER A 120 19.76 -6.01 12.28
N PRO A 121 19.44 -6.49 13.51
CA PRO A 121 19.04 -7.90 13.73
C PRO A 121 17.80 -8.29 12.94
N GLU A 122 16.87 -7.35 12.75
CA GLU A 122 15.65 -7.52 11.96
C GLU A 122 15.97 -7.80 10.47
N CYS A 123 17.01 -7.16 9.91
CA CYS A 123 17.48 -7.41 8.55
C CYS A 123 18.17 -8.78 8.43
N ALA A 124 18.92 -9.19 9.45
CA ALA A 124 19.53 -10.52 9.50
C ALA A 124 18.46 -11.62 9.59
N LEU A 125 17.41 -11.37 10.36
CA LEU A 125 16.28 -12.29 10.51
C LEU A 125 15.46 -12.40 9.22
N ALA A 126 15.16 -11.28 8.56
CA ALA A 126 14.49 -11.28 7.26
C ALA A 126 15.28 -12.07 6.19
N TYR A 127 16.61 -11.90 6.17
CA TYR A 127 17.49 -12.70 5.31
C TYR A 127 17.37 -14.20 5.61
N CYS A 128 17.39 -14.60 6.89
CA CYS A 128 17.23 -15.99 7.30
C CYS A 128 15.88 -16.60 6.85
N TYR A 129 14.80 -15.84 6.90
CA TYR A 129 13.48 -16.29 6.46
C TYR A 129 13.30 -16.28 4.94
N SER A 130 14.05 -15.44 4.23
CA SER A 130 14.02 -15.38 2.76
C SER A 130 14.73 -16.56 2.09
N ASP A 131 15.66 -17.20 2.78
CA ASP A 131 16.42 -18.32 2.24
C ASP A 131 15.56 -19.59 2.21
N HIS A 132 15.21 -20.02 1.00
CA HIS A 132 14.39 -21.20 0.74
C HIS A 132 15.15 -22.52 0.95
N LEU A 133 16.48 -22.49 0.97
CA LEU A 133 17.31 -23.70 1.14
C LEU A 133 17.29 -24.21 2.59
N LEU A 134 17.05 -23.33 3.56
CA LEU A 134 16.97 -23.68 4.96
C LEU A 134 15.70 -24.47 5.28
N THR A 135 15.83 -25.48 6.13
CA THR A 135 14.67 -26.13 6.75
C THR A 135 14.09 -25.24 7.85
N ASP A 136 12.81 -25.42 8.18
CA ASP A 136 12.17 -24.62 9.23
C ASP A 136 12.89 -24.76 10.58
N ALA A 137 13.33 -25.97 10.94
CA ALA A 137 14.09 -26.20 12.17
C ALA A 137 15.38 -25.35 12.22
N GLN A 138 16.10 -25.24 11.10
CA GLN A 138 17.29 -24.40 11.02
C GLN A 138 16.95 -22.90 11.09
N ARG A 139 15.86 -22.45 10.47
CA ARG A 139 15.39 -21.06 10.58
C ARG A 139 15.07 -20.70 12.04
N TRP A 140 14.34 -21.57 12.73
CA TRP A 140 14.00 -21.39 14.15
C TRP A 140 15.24 -21.40 15.04
N LEU A 141 16.19 -22.30 14.80
CA LEU A 141 17.47 -22.33 15.53
C LEU A 141 18.23 -21.01 15.36
N ARG A 142 18.43 -20.56 14.11
CA ARG A 142 19.14 -19.30 13.81
C ARG A 142 18.43 -18.10 14.44
N HIS A 143 17.09 -18.05 14.39
CA HIS A 143 16.31 -17.02 15.07
C HIS A 143 16.57 -17.05 16.58
N SER A 144 16.46 -18.20 17.24
CA SER A 144 16.72 -18.32 18.68
C SER A 144 18.14 -17.90 19.07
N LEU A 145 19.14 -18.29 18.28
CA LEU A 145 20.53 -17.90 18.51
C LEU A 145 20.73 -16.40 18.33
N LEU A 146 20.12 -15.81 17.29
CA LEU A 146 20.16 -14.38 17.04
C LEU A 146 19.54 -13.60 18.21
N ARG A 147 18.40 -14.07 18.72
CA ARG A 147 17.76 -13.48 19.90
C ARG A 147 18.69 -13.52 21.11
N SER A 148 19.26 -14.69 21.40
CA SER A 148 20.21 -14.87 22.51
C SER A 148 21.41 -13.92 22.41
N LEU A 149 22.03 -13.82 21.23
CA LEU A 149 23.22 -12.99 21.00
C LEU A 149 22.92 -11.49 21.23
N TYR A 150 21.77 -11.01 20.72
CA TYR A 150 21.42 -9.59 20.77
C TYR A 150 20.61 -9.16 22.00
N THR A 151 20.29 -10.09 22.92
CA THR A 151 19.55 -9.80 24.17
C THR A 151 20.25 -8.75 25.05
N SER A 152 21.59 -8.65 24.99
CA SER A 152 22.33 -7.65 25.78
C SER A 152 22.24 -6.22 25.23
N ILE A 153 21.95 -6.06 23.95
CA ILE A 153 21.94 -4.77 23.25
C ILE A 153 20.50 -4.22 23.16
N TYR A 154 19.52 -5.10 23.08
CA TYR A 154 18.11 -4.75 22.96
C TYR A 154 17.36 -4.98 24.29
N PRO A 155 16.32 -4.19 24.58
CA PRO A 155 15.47 -4.45 25.74
C PRO A 155 14.90 -5.87 25.68
N ALA A 156 14.91 -6.57 26.82
CA ALA A 156 14.40 -7.94 26.91
C ALA A 156 12.93 -8.07 26.44
N ASP A 157 12.16 -6.98 26.54
CA ASP A 157 10.72 -6.95 26.24
C ASP A 157 10.37 -6.71 24.78
N THR A 158 11.34 -6.36 23.91
CA THR A 158 11.06 -6.12 22.49
C THR A 158 11.39 -7.35 21.67
N ASP A 159 10.39 -8.04 21.12
CA ASP A 159 10.61 -9.15 20.18
C ASP A 159 11.24 -8.67 18.87
N ILE A 160 12.13 -9.49 18.30
CA ILE A 160 12.80 -9.20 17.02
C ILE A 160 11.88 -9.68 15.89
N SER A 161 11.43 -8.75 15.05
CA SER A 161 10.58 -9.03 13.90
C SER A 161 11.38 -9.14 12.60
N PRO A 162 10.86 -9.80 11.56
CA PRO A 162 11.49 -9.74 10.24
C PRO A 162 11.34 -8.32 9.68
N ALA A 163 12.45 -7.73 9.23
CA ALA A 163 12.40 -6.52 8.44
C ALA A 163 11.55 -6.70 7.17
N PRO A 164 10.87 -5.65 6.68
CA PRO A 164 10.10 -5.72 5.45
C PRO A 164 10.98 -6.05 4.24
N ASP A 165 10.38 -6.59 3.17
CA ASP A 165 11.12 -6.92 1.95
C ASP A 165 11.71 -5.67 1.29
N LYS A 166 12.92 -5.82 0.73
CA LYS A 166 13.70 -4.75 0.10
C LYS A 166 12.94 -4.06 -1.03
N ARG A 167 11.98 -4.73 -1.66
CA ARG A 167 11.07 -4.16 -2.68
C ARG A 167 10.30 -2.94 -2.19
N CYS A 168 10.17 -2.74 -0.87
CA CYS A 168 9.54 -1.55 -0.30
C CYS A 168 10.41 -0.28 -0.45
N LEU A 169 11.71 -0.42 -0.67
CA LEU A 169 12.64 0.70 -0.84
C LEU A 169 12.54 1.29 -2.25
N ARG A 170 12.73 2.60 -2.33
CA ARG A 170 12.74 3.35 -3.59
C ARG A 170 13.76 2.86 -4.61
N MET A 171 14.90 2.31 -4.15
CA MET A 171 15.92 1.68 -5.02
C MET A 171 15.35 0.52 -5.86
N PHE A 172 14.35 -0.18 -5.34
CA PHE A 172 13.71 -1.32 -6.01
C PHE A 172 12.34 -0.96 -6.62
N GLY A 173 12.00 0.34 -6.69
CA GLY A 173 10.70 0.81 -7.17
C GLY A 173 9.61 0.94 -6.10
N GLY A 174 9.97 0.79 -4.82
CA GLY A 174 9.06 1.01 -3.69
C GLY A 174 8.88 2.48 -3.31
N THR A 175 8.08 2.73 -2.27
CA THR A 175 7.73 4.09 -1.82
C THR A 175 8.60 4.63 -0.69
N LEU A 176 9.27 3.76 0.08
CA LEU A 176 10.00 4.14 1.28
C LEU A 176 11.44 4.58 0.96
N SER A 177 11.88 5.67 1.60
CA SER A 177 13.30 6.00 1.69
C SER A 177 14.04 5.07 2.67
N ILE A 178 15.36 4.97 2.57
CA ILE A 178 16.15 4.14 3.50
C ILE A 178 16.00 4.57 4.96
N GLU A 179 15.86 5.88 5.20
CA GLU A 179 15.68 6.44 6.54
C GLU A 179 14.31 6.06 7.12
N GLN A 180 13.26 6.19 6.30
CA GLN A 180 11.90 5.77 6.67
C GLN A 180 11.84 4.27 6.93
N TYR A 181 12.51 3.47 6.10
CA TYR A 181 12.60 2.02 6.26
C TYR A 181 13.26 1.63 7.60
N ARG A 182 14.41 2.24 7.93
CA ARG A 182 15.10 1.96 9.21
C ARG A 182 14.30 2.46 10.42
N ARG A 183 13.59 3.59 10.28
CA ARG A 183 12.69 4.10 11.32
C ARG A 183 11.52 3.16 11.56
N TYR A 184 10.91 2.65 10.48
CA TYR A 184 9.83 1.67 10.56
C TYR A 184 10.26 0.41 11.31
N ILE A 185 11.45 -0.10 11.04
CA ILE A 185 12.00 -1.27 11.74
C ILE A 185 12.13 -1.03 13.26
N LYS A 186 12.39 0.21 13.69
CA LYS A 186 12.59 0.56 15.10
C LYS A 186 11.27 0.85 15.84
N GLU A 187 10.33 1.52 15.18
CA GLU A 187 9.08 2.04 15.78
C GLU A 187 7.84 1.23 15.38
N GLY A 188 7.95 0.37 14.37
CA GLY A 188 6.83 -0.35 13.77
C GLY A 188 6.27 -1.43 14.68
N SER A 189 4.97 -1.37 14.93
CA SER A 189 4.24 -2.38 15.72
C SER A 189 3.68 -3.54 14.88
N SER A 190 3.63 -3.40 13.55
CA SER A 190 2.96 -4.36 12.67
C SER A 190 3.92 -4.90 11.61
N PRO A 191 3.92 -6.22 11.34
CA PRO A 191 4.71 -6.77 10.25
C PRO A 191 4.09 -6.37 8.89
N LEU A 192 4.93 -5.99 7.93
CA LEU A 192 4.50 -5.69 6.57
C LEU A 192 4.74 -6.92 5.69
N GLN A 193 3.68 -7.44 5.07
CA GLN A 193 3.76 -8.53 4.10
C GLN A 193 3.48 -8.03 2.68
N ILE A 194 4.31 -8.43 1.73
CA ILE A 194 4.06 -8.15 0.31
C ILE A 194 3.05 -9.17 -0.22
N ALA A 195 1.87 -8.69 -0.59
CA ALA A 195 0.88 -9.46 -1.33
C ALA A 195 1.11 -9.29 -2.83
N MET A 196 1.47 -10.37 -3.52
CA MET A 196 1.49 -10.38 -4.99
C MET A 196 0.05 -10.49 -5.49
N PRO A 197 -0.43 -9.60 -6.39
CA PRO A 197 -1.75 -9.78 -6.98
C PRO A 197 -1.79 -11.07 -7.82
N PRO A 198 -2.86 -11.87 -7.76
CA PRO A 198 -3.03 -12.98 -8.69
C PRO A 198 -3.18 -12.38 -10.10
N ILE A 199 -2.37 -12.87 -11.04
CA ILE A 199 -2.26 -12.45 -12.45
C ILE A 199 -3.61 -11.95 -13.00
N ARG A 200 -3.71 -10.68 -13.38
CA ARG A 200 -4.93 -10.11 -13.95
C ARG A 200 -4.85 -10.04 -15.48
N LEU A 201 -5.37 -11.07 -16.15
CA LEU A 201 -5.59 -11.05 -17.59
C LEU A 201 -6.89 -10.29 -17.90
N TYR A 202 -6.81 -9.22 -18.68
CA TYR A 202 -7.99 -8.57 -19.25
C TYR A 202 -8.22 -9.11 -20.67
N MET A 203 -9.39 -9.70 -20.88
CA MET A 203 -9.82 -10.21 -22.18
C MET A 203 -10.49 -9.07 -22.98
N PRO A 204 -10.19 -8.91 -24.30
CA PRO A 204 -10.83 -7.85 -25.08
C PRO A 204 -12.31 -8.17 -25.29
N SER A 205 -13.19 -7.22 -24.97
CA SER A 205 -14.59 -7.27 -25.37
C SER A 205 -14.77 -6.51 -26.69
N ILE A 206 -15.15 -7.22 -27.74
CA ILE A 206 -15.60 -6.60 -29.00
C ILE A 206 -17.12 -6.40 -28.92
N ASN A 207 -17.58 -5.18 -29.17
CA ASN A 207 -18.99 -4.86 -29.24
C ASN A 207 -19.37 -4.65 -30.72
N THR A 208 -19.89 -5.68 -31.38
CA THR A 208 -20.47 -5.55 -32.72
C THR A 208 -21.96 -5.30 -32.62
N GLN A 209 -22.37 -4.12 -32.16
CA GLN A 209 -23.74 -3.68 -32.44
C GLN A 209 -23.78 -3.24 -33.91
N SER A 210 -24.39 -4.06 -34.76
CA SER A 210 -24.87 -3.58 -36.06
C SER A 210 -25.91 -2.50 -35.81
N THR A 211 -25.82 -1.35 -36.47
CA THR A 211 -26.78 -0.25 -36.37
C THR A 211 -28.18 -0.75 -36.77
N ALA A 212 -28.95 -1.25 -35.80
CA ALA A 212 -30.34 -1.62 -36.00
C ALA A 212 -31.11 -0.32 -36.27
N ARG A 213 -31.56 -0.19 -37.51
CA ARG A 213 -32.29 0.97 -38.02
C ARG A 213 -33.62 1.08 -37.29
N ASP A 214 -33.73 2.03 -36.36
CA ASP A 214 -35.01 2.47 -35.81
C ASP A 214 -35.80 3.24 -36.89
N ILE A 215 -36.45 2.50 -37.80
CA ILE A 215 -37.51 3.06 -38.65
C ILE A 215 -38.81 2.91 -37.86
N LYS A 216 -39.10 3.85 -36.97
CA LYS A 216 -40.47 4.05 -36.49
C LYS A 216 -41.24 4.75 -37.61
N THR A 217 -41.96 3.96 -38.40
CA THR A 217 -42.98 4.43 -39.33
C THR A 217 -44.00 5.29 -38.57
N TYR A 218 -43.93 6.60 -38.78
CA TYR A 218 -44.95 7.53 -38.33
C TYR A 218 -46.25 7.26 -39.09
N VAL A 219 -47.30 6.85 -38.39
CA VAL A 219 -48.66 6.75 -38.94
C VAL A 219 -49.47 7.90 -38.33
N SER A 220 -49.90 8.84 -39.16
CA SER A 220 -50.76 9.95 -38.72
C SER A 220 -52.17 9.46 -38.42
N LEU A 221 -52.59 9.51 -37.15
CA LEU A 221 -54.00 9.28 -36.78
C LEU A 221 -54.84 10.49 -37.21
N SER A 222 -55.92 10.25 -37.96
CA SER A 222 -56.89 11.29 -38.32
C SER A 222 -57.89 11.53 -37.18
N ASN A 223 -58.33 12.79 -36.99
CA ASN A 223 -59.27 13.18 -35.92
C ASN A 223 -60.56 12.34 -35.92
N GLU A 224 -61.02 11.90 -37.10
CA GLU A 224 -62.22 11.07 -37.24
C GLU A 224 -62.11 9.70 -36.53
N THR A 225 -60.90 9.13 -36.44
CA THR A 225 -60.68 7.86 -35.74
C THR A 225 -60.70 8.03 -34.23
N VAL A 226 -60.25 9.18 -33.73
CA VAL A 226 -60.26 9.53 -32.31
C VAL A 226 -61.70 9.80 -31.83
N ASP A 227 -62.50 10.52 -32.62
CA ASP A 227 -63.89 10.84 -32.28
C ASP A 227 -64.77 9.59 -32.21
N LYS A 228 -64.59 8.65 -33.15
CA LYS A 228 -65.30 7.35 -33.14
C LYS A 228 -64.97 6.52 -31.90
N ALA A 229 -63.70 6.50 -31.49
CA ALA A 229 -63.28 5.79 -30.28
C ALA A 229 -63.85 6.42 -29.00
N SER A 230 -63.94 7.76 -28.95
CA SER A 230 -64.46 8.48 -27.77
C SER A 230 -65.95 8.24 -27.50
N GLN A 231 -66.75 8.02 -28.55
CA GLN A 231 -68.19 7.79 -28.45
C GLN A 231 -68.54 6.35 -28.03
N GLN A 232 -67.73 5.37 -28.43
CA GLN A 232 -67.98 3.95 -28.17
C GLN A 232 -67.55 3.48 -26.78
N LEU A 233 -66.66 4.22 -26.11
CA LEU A 233 -66.08 3.81 -24.81
C LEU A 233 -66.70 4.52 -23.60
N ARG A 234 -67.75 5.33 -23.77
CA ARG A 234 -68.50 5.92 -22.66
C ARG A 234 -69.54 4.93 -22.12
N LEU A 235 -69.25 4.31 -20.98
CA LEU A 235 -70.19 3.45 -20.24
C LEU A 235 -71.46 4.23 -19.84
N LYS A 236 -72.61 3.93 -20.47
CA LYS A 236 -73.94 4.41 -20.07
C LYS A 236 -74.73 3.29 -19.41
N ARG A 237 -75.35 3.54 -18.25
CA ARG A 237 -76.20 2.57 -17.54
C ARG A 237 -77.65 2.67 -18.03
N ASN A 238 -78.22 1.55 -18.48
CA ASN A 238 -79.56 1.48 -19.08
C ASN A 238 -80.74 1.26 -18.08
N LYS A 239 -80.50 1.17 -16.76
CA LYS A 239 -81.56 0.93 -15.75
C LYS A 239 -81.60 2.05 -14.70
N PRO A 240 -82.77 2.66 -14.40
CA PRO A 240 -82.88 3.67 -13.36
C PRO A 240 -82.47 3.11 -11.98
N VAL A 241 -81.93 3.97 -11.13
CA VAL A 241 -81.44 3.59 -9.78
C VAL A 241 -82.65 3.44 -8.85
N HIS A 242 -82.74 2.31 -8.15
CA HIS A 242 -83.83 2.05 -7.21
C HIS A 242 -83.57 2.83 -5.92
N SER A 243 -84.44 3.80 -5.59
CA SER A 243 -84.24 4.77 -4.49
C SER A 243 -84.55 4.24 -3.09
N ALA A 244 -85.10 3.03 -2.98
CA ALA A 244 -85.60 2.47 -1.73
C ALA A 244 -84.64 1.48 -1.03
N THR A 245 -83.39 1.36 -1.49
CA THR A 245 -82.35 0.58 -0.81
C THR A 245 -81.26 1.53 -0.32
N THR A 246 -80.91 1.45 0.96
CA THR A 246 -79.85 2.25 1.60
C THR A 246 -78.50 1.91 0.98
N THR A 247 -78.07 2.72 0.00
CA THR A 247 -76.74 2.61 -0.57
C THR A 247 -75.71 3.19 0.39
N LEU A 248 -74.48 2.65 0.33
CA LEU A 248 -73.34 3.06 1.17
C LEU A 248 -73.11 4.58 1.20
N ASP A 249 -73.43 5.30 0.13
CA ASP A 249 -73.33 6.77 0.07
C ASP A 249 -74.21 7.49 1.10
N LYS A 250 -75.37 6.91 1.47
CA LYS A 250 -76.26 7.43 2.52
C LYS A 250 -75.72 7.09 3.92
N CYS A 251 -74.98 5.99 4.05
CA CYS A 251 -74.30 5.59 5.28
C CYS A 251 -72.97 6.32 5.50
N MET A 252 -72.32 6.80 4.43
CA MET A 252 -71.05 7.54 4.49
C MET A 252 -71.22 9.07 4.51
N GLY A 253 -72.46 9.57 4.57
CA GLY A 253 -72.75 11.01 4.77
C GLY A 253 -72.36 11.92 3.59
N LEU A 254 -72.09 11.36 2.42
CA LEU A 254 -71.60 12.11 1.24
C LEU A 254 -72.72 12.49 0.26
N GLY A 255 -73.98 12.35 0.67
CA GLY A 255 -75.15 12.82 -0.07
C GLY A 255 -75.38 14.32 0.12
N GLY A 256 -74.49 15.15 -0.44
CA GLY A 256 -74.68 16.59 -0.54
C GLY A 256 -75.88 16.92 -1.43
N THR A 257 -76.88 17.52 -0.82
CA THR A 257 -78.10 18.10 -1.41
C THR A 257 -77.78 18.99 -2.61
N GLN A 258 -78.37 18.71 -3.77
CA GLN A 258 -78.56 19.73 -4.80
C GLN A 258 -79.75 20.61 -4.42
N ALA A 259 -79.61 21.94 -4.54
CA ALA A 259 -80.44 22.78 -5.40
C ALA A 259 -80.22 24.28 -5.10
N THR A 260 -79.46 24.95 -5.97
CA THR A 260 -79.83 26.12 -6.79
C THR A 260 -78.70 26.36 -7.78
#